data_AF-A0AA91U4U6-F1
#
_entry.id   AF-A0AA91U4U6-F1
#
_cell.length_a   1.000
_cell.length_b   1.000
_cell.length_c   1.000
_cell.angle_alpha   90.00
_cell.angle_beta   90.00
_cell.angle_gamma   90.00
#
_symmetry.space_group_name_H-M   'P 1'
#
loop_
_entity.id
_entity.type
_entity.pdbx_description
1 polymer ?
#
loop_
_entity_poly.entity_id
_entity_poly.type
_entity_poly.pdbx_seq_one_letter_code
_entity_poly.pdbx_strand_id
1 'polypeptide(L)'
;MNRSTDTSPQAEQRLVRSLTQACEAAKLEIPGFLWLTHEGDRNLSPGNLHVVWVFDTQASLAHALETGQGKRMYELTSKAFTEAAIAVTAAEAHVSFDTEEACQRHNNGNWQARLSMLRLRH
;
A
#
# COMPACT_ATOMS: atom_id res chain seq x y z
N MET A 1 -33.21 -8.93 9.84
CA MET A 1 -32.15 -8.41 8.95
C MET A 1 -31.16 -7.59 9.78
N ASN A 2 -30.03 -8.17 10.20
CA ASN A 2 -29.06 -7.51 11.08
C ASN A 2 -27.98 -6.81 10.25
N ARG A 3 -28.18 -5.53 9.92
CA ARG A 3 -27.10 -4.64 9.45
C ARG A 3 -26.50 -3.96 10.68
N SER A 4 -25.60 -4.65 11.37
CA SER A 4 -24.69 -3.99 12.31
C SER A 4 -23.53 -3.43 11.50
N THR A 5 -23.42 -2.11 11.49
CA THR A 5 -22.32 -1.32 10.96
C THR A 5 -20.99 -1.79 11.57
N ASP A 6 -20.26 -2.67 10.87
CA ASP A 6 -18.90 -3.06 11.26
C ASP A 6 -17.89 -2.02 10.80
N THR A 7 -17.93 -0.85 11.44
CA THR A 7 -16.83 0.12 11.38
C THR A 7 -15.98 -0.06 12.64
N SER A 8 -15.52 -1.28 12.88
CA SER A 8 -14.87 -1.69 14.12
C SER A 8 -13.35 -1.73 13.94
N PRO A 9 -12.53 -1.48 15.00
CA PRO A 9 -11.06 -1.60 14.96
C PRO A 9 -10.54 -2.96 14.46
N GLN A 10 -11.40 -3.98 14.40
CA GLN A 10 -11.09 -5.29 13.87
C GLN A 10 -10.78 -5.26 12.36
N ALA A 11 -11.50 -4.48 11.55
CA ALA A 11 -11.22 -4.37 10.12
C ALA A 11 -9.85 -3.75 9.87
N GLU A 12 -9.50 -2.70 10.62
CA GLU A 12 -8.19 -2.05 10.61
C GLU A 12 -7.09 -3.02 11.07
N GLN A 13 -7.31 -3.74 12.16
CA GLN A 13 -6.36 -4.75 12.63
C GLN A 13 -6.13 -5.87 11.60
N ARG A 14 -7.18 -6.33 10.91
CA ARG A 14 -7.05 -7.32 9.83
C ARG A 14 -6.26 -6.76 8.67
N LEU A 15 -6.56 -5.53 8.25
CA LEU A 15 -5.81 -4.86 7.18
C LEU A 15 -4.33 -4.74 7.53
N VAL A 16 -4.01 -4.19 8.71
CA VAL A 16 -2.62 -4.03 9.18
C VAL A 16 -1.92 -5.38 9.25
N ARG A 17 -2.57 -6.41 9.78
CA ARG A 17 -1.99 -7.75 9.87
C ARG A 17 -1.70 -8.34 8.48
N SER A 18 -2.66 -8.27 7.56
CA SER A 18 -2.47 -8.77 6.18
C SER A 18 -1.43 -7.95 5.42
N LEU A 19 -1.38 -6.62 5.60
CA LEU A 19 -0.36 -5.75 5.02
C LEU A 19 1.04 -6.03 5.59
N THR A 20 1.15 -6.33 6.88
CA THR A 20 2.42 -6.76 7.49
C THR A 20 2.91 -8.05 6.86
N GLN A 21 2.04 -9.06 6.71
CA GLN A 21 2.40 -10.31 6.05
C GLN A 21 2.79 -10.10 4.58
N ALA A 22 2.07 -9.23 3.86
CA ALA A 22 2.41 -8.83 2.50
C ALA A 22 3.76 -8.12 2.43
N CYS A 23 4.07 -7.24 3.38
CA CYS A 23 5.34 -6.54 3.48
C CYS A 23 6.49 -7.51 3.72
N GLU A 24 6.34 -8.47 4.65
CA GLU A 24 7.36 -9.48 4.91
C GLU A 24 7.59 -10.41 3.70
N ALA A 25 6.51 -10.91 3.09
CA ALA A 25 6.61 -11.73 1.87
C ALA A 25 7.30 -10.97 0.73
N ALA A 26 6.89 -9.73 0.49
CA ALA A 26 7.48 -8.90 -0.54
C ALA A 26 8.95 -8.57 -0.27
N LYS A 27 9.39 -8.39 0.98
CA LYS A 27 10.82 -8.22 1.30
C LYS A 27 11.67 -9.43 0.92
N LEU A 28 11.10 -10.63 1.02
CA LEU A 28 11.75 -11.88 0.64
C LEU A 28 11.71 -12.13 -0.88
N GLU A 29 10.62 -11.77 -1.53
CA GLU A 29 10.40 -12.05 -2.96
C GLU A 29 10.93 -10.93 -3.88
N ILE A 30 10.91 -9.67 -3.43
CA ILE A 30 11.14 -8.48 -4.24
C ILE A 30 12.45 -7.80 -3.82
N PRO A 31 13.53 -7.94 -4.62
CA PRO A 31 14.79 -7.29 -4.33
C PRO A 31 14.65 -5.77 -4.39
N GLY A 32 15.10 -5.09 -3.34
CA GLY A 32 15.05 -3.63 -3.22
C GLY A 32 13.72 -3.05 -2.75
N PHE A 33 12.76 -3.87 -2.35
CA PHE A 33 11.59 -3.40 -1.60
C PHE A 33 11.97 -3.10 -0.14
N LEU A 34 11.57 -1.93 0.37
CA LEU A 34 11.95 -1.47 1.71
C LEU A 34 10.79 -1.55 2.71
N TRP A 35 9.64 -1.01 2.35
CA TRP A 35 8.44 -0.99 3.20
C TRP A 35 7.23 -0.56 2.39
N LEU A 36 6.04 -0.82 2.92
CA LEU A 36 4.80 -0.29 2.40
C LEU A 36 4.07 0.45 3.53
N THR A 37 3.35 1.50 3.19
CA THR A 37 2.43 2.17 4.10
C THR A 37 1.04 2.19 3.48
N HIS A 38 0.02 2.24 4.33
CA HIS A 38 -1.35 2.48 3.90
C HIS A 38 -1.75 3.87 4.39
N GLU A 39 -2.16 4.70 3.45
CA GLU A 39 -2.81 5.97 3.70
C GLU A 39 -4.31 5.72 3.65
N GLY A 40 -4.98 5.85 4.79
CA GLY A 40 -6.41 5.65 4.88
C GLY A 40 -6.95 6.34 6.11
N ASP A 41 -8.20 6.80 6.01
CA ASP A 41 -8.92 7.19 7.21
C ASP A 41 -9.21 5.95 8.07
N ARG A 42 -9.34 6.15 9.38
CA ARG A 42 -9.68 5.08 10.34
C ARG A 42 -10.99 4.36 10.03
N ASN A 43 -11.82 4.97 9.18
CA ASN A 43 -13.07 4.41 8.67
C ASN A 43 -12.84 3.36 7.57
N LEU A 44 -11.62 3.22 7.05
CA LEU A 44 -11.26 2.30 5.96
C LEU A 44 -12.20 2.41 4.75
N SER A 45 -12.64 3.63 4.46
CA SER A 45 -13.51 3.89 3.33
C SER A 45 -12.77 3.54 2.03
N PRO A 46 -13.31 2.68 1.17
CA PRO A 46 -12.62 2.24 -0.06
C PRO A 46 -12.30 3.41 -1.01
N GLY A 47 -13.00 4.55 -0.88
CA GLY A 47 -12.71 5.76 -1.68
C GLY A 47 -11.51 6.59 -1.22
N ASN A 48 -10.98 6.37 -0.01
CA ASN A 48 -9.87 7.16 0.55
C ASN A 48 -8.73 6.30 1.09
N LEU A 49 -8.67 5.03 0.66
CA LEU A 49 -7.64 4.08 1.06
C LEU A 49 -6.63 3.94 -0.07
N HIS A 50 -5.35 4.07 0.23
CA HIS A 50 -4.28 4.06 -0.74
C HIS A 50 -3.04 3.39 -0.14
N VAL A 51 -2.43 2.45 -0.84
CA VAL A 51 -1.26 1.71 -0.38
C VAL A 51 -0.05 2.17 -1.18
N VAL A 52 0.95 2.69 -0.50
CA VAL A 52 2.19 3.17 -1.10
C VAL A 52 3.30 2.16 -0.81
N TRP A 53 3.81 1.55 -1.87
CA TRP A 53 4.92 0.62 -1.86
C TRP A 53 6.22 1.36 -2.11
N VAL A 54 7.17 1.26 -1.17
CA VAL A 54 8.43 1.98 -1.21
C VAL A 54 9.60 1.05 -1.49
N PHE A 55 10.35 1.43 -2.53
CA PHE A 55 11.57 0.76 -2.96
C PHE A 55 12.81 1.59 -2.63
N ASP A 56 13.97 0.94 -2.58
CA ASP A 56 15.25 1.57 -2.35
C ASP A 56 15.64 2.51 -3.51
N THR A 57 15.72 1.95 -4.72
CA THR A 57 16.07 2.69 -5.94
C THR A 57 15.02 2.53 -7.04
N GLN A 58 15.01 3.50 -7.97
CA GLN A 58 14.17 3.42 -9.17
C GLN A 58 14.52 2.21 -10.05
N ALA A 59 15.77 1.77 -10.04
CA ALA A 59 16.21 0.56 -10.74
C ALA A 59 15.55 -0.70 -10.15
N SER A 60 15.50 -0.85 -8.83
CA SER A 60 14.82 -1.97 -8.18
C SER A 60 13.32 -2.01 -8.49
N LEU A 61 12.67 -0.83 -8.50
CA LEU A 61 11.27 -0.74 -8.90
C LEU A 61 11.06 -1.16 -10.37
N ALA A 62 11.87 -0.63 -11.29
CA ALA A 62 11.79 -0.99 -12.70
C ALA A 62 12.00 -2.50 -12.89
N HIS A 63 13.01 -3.07 -12.24
CA HIS A 63 13.29 -4.49 -12.28
C HIS A 63 12.12 -5.33 -11.73
N ALA A 64 11.50 -4.90 -10.63
CA ALA A 64 10.32 -5.56 -10.07
C ALA A 64 9.13 -5.53 -11.04
N LEU A 65 8.93 -4.43 -11.77
CA LEU A 65 7.88 -4.32 -12.78
C LEU A 65 8.20 -5.20 -14.00
N GLU A 66 9.45 -5.21 -14.48
CA GLU A 66 9.90 -6.03 -15.61
C GLU A 66 9.85 -7.53 -15.33
N THR A 67 10.16 -7.95 -14.10
CA THR A 67 10.07 -9.35 -13.65
C THR A 67 8.64 -9.79 -13.34
N GLY A 68 7.66 -8.89 -13.41
CA GLY A 68 6.26 -9.18 -13.15
C GLY A 68 5.85 -9.17 -11.68
N GLN A 69 6.75 -8.74 -10.77
CA GLN A 69 6.45 -8.58 -9.34
C GLN A 69 5.37 -7.52 -9.08
N GLY A 70 5.12 -6.62 -10.03
CA GLY A 70 3.95 -5.72 -10.03
C GLY A 70 2.64 -6.47 -9.77
N LYS A 71 2.43 -7.60 -10.47
CA LYS A 71 1.24 -8.43 -10.29
C LYS A 71 1.16 -8.97 -8.86
N ARG A 72 2.30 -9.35 -8.29
CA ARG A 72 2.36 -9.89 -6.94
C ARG A 72 1.98 -8.83 -5.89
N MET A 73 2.45 -7.60 -6.06
CA MET A 73 2.09 -6.47 -5.20
C MET A 73 0.58 -6.21 -5.24
N TYR A 74 -0.02 -6.20 -6.43
CA TYR A 74 -1.48 -6.07 -6.56
C TYR A 74 -2.25 -7.22 -5.93
N GLU A 75 -1.81 -8.47 -6.09
CA GLU A 75 -2.42 -9.63 -5.46
C GLU A 75 -2.37 -9.56 -3.93
N LEU A 76 -1.20 -9.19 -3.38
CA LEU A 76 -1.00 -9.05 -1.94
C LEU A 76 -1.89 -7.94 -1.36
N THR A 77 -1.95 -6.78 -2.02
CA THR A 77 -2.81 -5.67 -1.60
C THR A 77 -4.29 -6.02 -1.74
N SER A 78 -4.71 -6.65 -2.84
CA SER A 78 -6.08 -7.10 -3.05
C SER A 78 -6.51 -8.13 -2.00
N LYS A 79 -5.61 -9.05 -1.64
CA LYS A 79 -5.83 -10.02 -0.57
C LYS A 79 -6.01 -9.32 0.78
N ALA A 80 -5.16 -8.35 1.10
CA ALA A 80 -5.27 -7.58 2.34
C ALA A 80 -6.61 -6.85 2.46
N PHE A 81 -7.09 -6.22 1.38
CA PHE A 81 -8.42 -5.60 1.38
C PHE A 81 -9.55 -6.63 1.55
N THR A 82 -9.46 -7.78 0.88
CA THR A 82 -10.45 -8.85 1.01
C THR A 82 -10.52 -9.41 2.44
N GLU A 83 -9.37 -9.63 3.07
CA GLU A 83 -9.28 -10.10 4.47
C GLU A 83 -9.82 -9.07 5.46
N ALA A 84 -9.64 -7.79 5.16
CA ALA A 84 -10.21 -6.67 5.90
C ALA A 84 -11.72 -6.44 5.61
N ALA A 85 -12.33 -7.26 4.73
CA ALA A 85 -13.71 -7.09 4.25
C ALA A 85 -13.97 -5.72 3.58
N ILE A 86 -12.93 -5.11 2.99
CA ILE A 86 -12.99 -3.85 2.27
C ILE A 86 -13.23 -4.16 0.80
N ALA A 87 -14.41 -3.79 0.30
CA ALA A 87 -14.73 -3.92 -1.11
C ALA A 87 -14.10 -2.75 -1.91
N VAL A 88 -12.89 -2.96 -2.44
CA VAL A 88 -12.28 -2.05 -3.42
C VAL A 88 -12.62 -2.48 -4.84
N THR A 89 -12.89 -1.51 -5.71
CA THR A 89 -13.27 -1.79 -7.11
C THR A 89 -12.05 -2.11 -7.98
N ALA A 90 -10.91 -1.48 -7.71
CA ALA A 90 -9.66 -1.72 -8.42
C ALA A 90 -8.48 -1.53 -7.48
N ALA A 91 -7.93 -2.63 -6.93
CA ALA A 91 -6.77 -2.56 -6.04
C ALA A 91 -5.58 -1.82 -6.68
N GLU A 92 -5.42 -1.94 -7.99
CA GLU A 92 -4.41 -1.24 -8.81
C GLU A 92 -4.54 0.28 -8.71
N ALA A 93 -5.77 0.82 -8.70
CA ALA A 93 -6.02 2.25 -8.53
C ALA A 93 -5.71 2.73 -7.11
N HIS A 94 -5.69 1.80 -6.16
CA HIS A 94 -5.35 2.05 -4.76
C HIS A 94 -3.88 1.69 -4.44
N VAL A 95 -3.07 1.34 -5.42
CA VAL A 95 -1.65 0.99 -5.22
C VAL A 95 -0.78 2.00 -5.93
N SER A 96 0.11 2.63 -5.17
CA SER A 96 1.16 3.50 -5.70
C SER A 96 2.54 2.93 -5.39
N PHE A 97 3.47 3.17 -6.30
CA PHE A 97 4.87 2.82 -6.13
C PHE A 97 5.71 4.08 -6.04
N ASP A 98 6.53 4.17 -5.01
CA ASP A 98 7.50 5.23 -4.81
C ASP A 98 8.86 4.64 -4.45
N THR A 99 9.90 5.48 -4.49
CA THR A 99 11.27 5.06 -4.16
C THR A 99 11.89 6.04 -3.19
N GLU A 100 12.75 5.53 -2.30
CA GLU A 100 13.52 6.33 -1.37
C GLU A 100 14.44 7.28 -2.13
N GLU A 101 15.02 6.83 -3.24
CA GLU A 101 15.77 7.65 -4.17
C GLU A 101 14.94 8.84 -4.72
N ALA A 102 13.70 8.64 -5.15
CA ALA A 102 12.84 9.73 -5.62
C ALA A 102 12.45 10.69 -4.47
N CYS A 103 12.17 10.16 -3.29
CA CYS A 103 11.90 10.96 -2.09
C CYS A 103 13.12 11.79 -1.68
N GLN A 104 14.33 11.21 -1.73
CA GLN A 104 15.60 11.90 -1.54
C GLN A 104 15.79 13.04 -2.54
N ARG A 105 15.63 12.77 -3.84
CA ARG A 105 15.85 13.79 -4.88
C ARG A 105 14.85 14.94 -4.82
N HIS A 106 13.56 14.67 -4.59
CA HIS A 106 12.50 15.67 -4.69
C HIS A 106 12.10 16.30 -3.35
N ASN A 107 12.19 15.54 -2.27
CA ASN A 107 11.71 15.92 -0.94
C ASN A 107 12.82 15.83 0.12
N ASN A 108 14.08 15.66 -0.29
CA ASN A 108 15.23 15.56 0.60
C ASN A 108 15.11 14.43 1.65
N GLY A 109 14.40 13.35 1.28
CA GLY A 109 14.11 12.20 2.15
C GLY A 109 12.89 12.42 3.07
N ASN A 110 12.17 13.52 2.89
CA ASN A 110 11.03 13.87 3.73
C ASN A 110 9.75 13.14 3.29
N TRP A 111 9.61 11.91 3.76
CA TRP A 111 8.43 11.08 3.52
C TRP A 111 7.15 11.67 4.09
N GLN A 112 7.20 12.40 5.21
CA GLN A 112 6.03 13.09 5.75
C GLN A 112 5.49 14.12 4.75
N ALA A 113 6.36 14.92 4.14
CA ALA A 113 5.96 15.86 3.09
C ALA A 113 5.43 15.15 1.85
N ARG A 114 6.09 14.06 1.42
CA ARG A 114 5.68 13.26 0.25
C ARG A 114 4.30 12.63 0.43
N LEU A 115 4.06 11.95 1.55
CA LEU A 115 2.78 11.34 1.90
C LEU A 115 1.69 12.40 2.08
N SER A 116 2.02 13.55 2.69
CA SER A 116 1.08 14.67 2.81
C SER A 116 0.63 15.21 1.44
N MET A 117 1.54 15.27 0.46
CA MET A 117 1.19 15.67 -0.91
C MET A 117 0.29 14.65 -1.61
N LEU A 118 0.51 13.35 -1.37
CA LEU A 118 -0.37 12.29 -1.88
C LEU A 118 -1.77 12.40 -1.26
N ARG A 119 -1.86 12.76 0.03
CA ARG A 119 -3.13 12.96 0.75
C ARG A 119 -3.96 14.14 0.22
N LEU A 120 -3.31 15.17 -0.31
CA LEU A 120 -3.97 16.39 -0.80
C LEU A 120 -4.46 16.31 -2.26
N ARG A 121 -4.15 15.22 -2.98
CA ARG A 121 -4.54 15.03 -4.38
C ARG A 121 -5.92 14.37 -4.59
N HIS A 122 -6.67 14.13 -3.51
CA HIS A 122 -8.01 13.53 -3.54
C HIS A 122 -9.10 14.53 -3.12
#